data_AF-A0A1Y2HGH8-F1
#
_entry.id   AF-A0A1Y2HGH8-F1
#
_cell.length_a   1.000
_cell.length_b   1.000
_cell.length_c   1.000
_cell.angle_alpha   90.00
_cell.angle_beta   90.00
_cell.angle_gamma   90.00
#
_symmetry.space_group_name_H-M   'P 1'
#
loop_
_entity.id
_entity.type
_entity.pdbx_description
1 polymer ?
#
loop_
_entity_poly.entity_id
_entity_poly.type
_entity_poly.pdbx_seq_one_letter_code
_entity_poly.pdbx_strand_id
1 'polypeptide(L)'
;VVIELCNEILIDTLVLSNYELFSSTFRTVRAFVNSVYPETPEKPWRALATLAAANVRSPQVFVVDRAVTWARYVRLEFVDQYGSQYFCPLSNIRVYGTTMLEEYKRDAD
;
A
#
# COMPACT_ATOMS: atom_id res chain seq x y z
N VAL A 1 7.66 -3.02 -5.70
CA VAL A 1 8.18 -3.40 -4.36
C VAL A 1 7.16 -4.31 -3.69
N VAL A 2 7.59 -5.38 -3.02
CA VAL A 2 6.71 -6.28 -2.23
C VAL A 2 7.11 -6.20 -0.77
N ILE A 3 6.12 -6.13 0.12
CA ILE A 3 6.29 -5.89 1.55
C ILE A 3 5.46 -6.92 2.31
N GLU A 4 6.09 -7.64 3.23
CA GLU A 4 5.41 -8.48 4.23
C GLU A 4 4.98 -7.62 5.42
N LEU A 5 3.75 -7.78 5.86
CA LEU A 5 3.16 -7.12 7.00
C LEU A 5 3.41 -7.92 8.28
N CYS A 6 3.41 -7.25 9.43
CA CYS A 6 3.58 -7.92 10.73
C CYS A 6 2.42 -8.87 11.08
N ASN A 7 1.22 -8.59 10.54
CA ASN A 7 0.01 -9.37 10.75
C ASN A 7 -0.83 -9.43 9.47
N GLU A 8 -1.69 -10.44 9.39
CA GLU A 8 -2.70 -10.52 8.34
C GLU A 8 -3.88 -9.59 8.68
N ILE A 9 -4.12 -8.59 7.84
CA ILE A 9 -5.07 -7.52 8.11
C ILE A 9 -6.00 -7.24 6.92
N LEU A 10 -7.20 -6.72 7.21
CA LEU A 10 -8.04 -6.04 6.24
C LEU A 10 -7.52 -4.61 6.08
N ILE A 11 -6.78 -4.37 5.01
CA ILE A 11 -6.16 -3.07 4.75
C ILE A 11 -7.24 -2.06 4.39
N ASP A 12 -7.22 -0.91 5.05
CA ASP A 12 -8.12 0.23 4.81
C ASP A 12 -7.37 1.53 4.48
N THR A 13 -6.09 1.62 4.85
CA THR A 13 -5.33 2.85 4.69
C THR A 13 -3.88 2.57 4.34
N LEU A 14 -3.39 3.26 3.33
CA LEU A 14 -1.97 3.29 2.95
C LEU A 14 -1.43 4.70 3.16
N VAL A 15 -0.22 4.80 3.70
CA VAL A 15 0.51 6.07 3.80
C VAL A 15 1.80 5.95 3.04
N LEU A 16 2.00 6.80 2.04
CA LEU A 16 3.23 6.88 1.26
C LEU A 16 3.86 8.26 1.45
N SER A 17 5.17 8.30 1.59
CA SER A 17 5.91 9.55 1.77
C SER A 17 7.18 9.58 0.92
N ASN A 18 7.47 10.76 0.36
CA ASN A 18 8.78 11.13 -0.15
C ASN A 18 9.24 12.37 0.62
N TYR A 19 10.44 12.33 1.20
CA TYR A 19 11.05 13.48 1.90
C TYR A 19 12.26 14.06 1.17
N GLU A 20 12.68 13.45 0.06
CA GLU A 20 13.87 13.87 -0.67
C GLU A 20 13.55 15.09 -1.53
N LEU A 21 14.24 16.20 -1.23
CA LEU A 21 14.00 17.51 -1.83
C LEU A 21 14.42 17.54 -3.32
N PHE A 22 15.50 16.83 -3.66
CA PHE A 22 16.10 16.85 -5.00
C PHE A 22 15.81 15.56 -5.78
N SER A 23 14.57 15.07 -5.68
CA SER A 23 14.12 13.85 -6.37
C SER A 23 12.80 14.04 -7.13
N SER A 24 12.54 13.10 -8.04
CA SER A 24 11.23 12.89 -8.63
C SER A 24 10.29 12.37 -7.54
N THR A 25 8.99 12.58 -7.69
CA THR A 25 7.98 12.08 -6.74
C THR A 25 7.00 11.19 -7.46
N PHE A 26 6.68 10.04 -6.89
CA PHE A 26 5.72 9.12 -7.47
C PHE A 26 4.37 9.83 -7.67
N ARG A 27 3.73 9.59 -8.81
CA ARG A 27 2.44 10.18 -9.16
C ARG A 27 1.36 9.12 -9.14
N THR A 28 1.47 8.12 -9.99
CA THR A 28 0.52 7.00 -10.04
C THR A 28 1.15 5.76 -9.42
N VAL A 29 0.55 5.25 -8.35
CA VAL A 29 1.00 4.03 -7.67
C VAL A 29 -0.15 3.03 -7.63
N ARG A 30 0.06 1.81 -8.11
CA ARG A 30 -0.92 0.72 -7.98
C ARG A 30 -0.55 -0.16 -6.79
N ALA A 31 -1.53 -0.39 -5.92
CA ALA A 31 -1.39 -1.26 -4.77
C ALA A 31 -2.14 -2.57 -5.02
N PHE A 32 -1.47 -3.68 -4.73
CA PHE A 32 -2.02 -5.03 -4.78
C PHE A 32 -1.77 -5.74 -3.46
N VAL A 33 -2.57 -6.75 -3.17
CA VAL A 33 -2.53 -7.50 -1.91
C VAL A 33 -2.55 -9.00 -2.17
N ASN A 34 -1.93 -9.74 -1.25
CA ASN A 34 -1.98 -11.20 -1.22
C ASN A 34 -1.82 -11.72 0.22
N SER A 35 -2.32 -12.92 0.50
CA SER A 35 -2.08 -13.64 1.76
C SER A 35 -0.79 -14.46 1.72
N VAL A 36 -0.25 -14.77 0.53
CA VAL A 36 0.96 -15.58 0.35
C VAL A 36 1.96 -14.91 -0.58
N TYR A 37 3.24 -15.24 -0.40
CA TYR A 37 4.32 -14.86 -1.30
C TYR A 37 5.34 -16.01 -1.41
N PRO A 38 5.78 -16.42 -2.61
CA PRO A 38 5.33 -15.96 -3.94
C PRO A 38 3.85 -16.24 -4.22
N GLU A 39 3.28 -15.61 -5.25
CA GLU A 39 1.90 -15.88 -5.67
C GLU A 39 1.72 -17.33 -6.18
N THR A 40 0.53 -17.89 -5.98
CA THR A 40 0.15 -19.20 -6.56
C THR A 40 -1.01 -19.01 -7.53
N PRO A 41 -1.30 -19.97 -8.43
CA PRO A 41 -2.46 -19.90 -9.31
C PRO A 41 -3.80 -19.70 -8.57
N GLU A 42 -3.92 -20.25 -7.35
CA GLU A 42 -5.11 -20.13 -6.50
C GLU A 42 -5.13 -18.81 -5.71
N LYS A 43 -3.97 -18.22 -5.47
CA LYS A 43 -3.79 -16.95 -4.73
C LYS A 43 -2.98 -15.96 -5.57
N PRO A 44 -3.54 -15.43 -6.68
CA PRO A 44 -2.90 -14.37 -7.44
C PRO A 44 -2.96 -13.04 -6.69
N TRP A 45 -2.11 -12.09 -7.07
CA TRP A 45 -2.20 -10.71 -6.58
C TRP A 45 -3.59 -10.12 -6.90
N ARG A 46 -4.23 -9.53 -5.90
CA ARG A 46 -5.51 -8.85 -6.07
C ARG A 46 -5.29 -7.34 -6.03
N ALA A 47 -5.90 -6.61 -6.95
CA ALA A 47 -5.83 -5.16 -6.94
C ALA A 47 -6.54 -4.61 -5.68
N LEU A 48 -5.86 -3.71 -4.97
CA LEU A 48 -6.40 -3.00 -3.82
C LEU A 48 -6.84 -1.59 -4.24
N ALA A 49 -5.93 -0.82 -4.82
CA ALA A 49 -6.23 0.55 -5.23
C ALA A 49 -5.25 1.08 -6.28
N THR A 50 -5.70 2.10 -7.03
CA THR A 50 -4.81 2.98 -7.79
C THR A 50 -4.75 4.33 -7.09
N LEU A 51 -3.57 4.68 -6.59
CA LEU A 51 -3.31 5.87 -5.79
C LEU A 51 -2.80 6.98 -6.71
N ALA A 52 -3.43 8.15 -6.62
CA ALA A 52 -2.96 9.38 -7.27
C ALA A 52 -2.29 10.26 -6.21
N ALA A 53 -0.97 10.19 -6.12
CA ALA A 53 -0.18 10.99 -5.20
C ALA A 53 0.02 12.40 -5.75
N ALA A 54 0.06 13.38 -4.85
CA ALA A 54 0.43 14.76 -5.14
C ALA A 54 1.96 14.94 -5.10
N ASN A 55 2.45 15.96 -5.80
CA ASN A 55 3.87 16.32 -5.81
C ASN A 55 4.26 17.12 -4.54
N VAL A 56 4.16 16.48 -3.38
CA VAL A 56 4.49 17.07 -2.05
C VAL A 56 5.57 16.27 -1.35
N ARG A 57 6.29 16.89 -0.41
CA ARG A 57 7.38 16.26 0.37
C ARG A 57 6.93 15.95 1.82
N SER A 58 5.75 15.38 1.94
CA SER A 58 5.10 15.08 3.21
C SER A 58 4.37 13.74 3.13
N PRO A 59 3.97 13.14 4.27
CA PRO A 59 3.15 11.95 4.25
C PRO A 59 1.81 12.20 3.56
N GLN A 60 1.42 11.28 2.69
CA GLN A 60 0.14 11.29 2.01
C GLN A 60 -0.67 10.06 2.44
N VAL A 61 -1.88 10.30 2.91
CA VAL A 61 -2.80 9.27 3.40
C VAL A 61 -3.77 8.92 2.30
N PHE A 62 -3.88 7.63 2.00
CA PHE A 62 -4.80 7.08 1.02
C PHE A 62 -5.72 6.11 1.72
N VAL A 63 -6.98 6.52 1.89
CA VAL A 63 -8.05 5.62 2.32
C VAL A 63 -8.45 4.80 1.09
N VAL A 64 -8.45 3.48 1.25
CA VAL A 64 -8.84 2.52 0.21
C VAL A 64 -10.10 1.80 0.64
N ASP A 65 -10.87 1.33 -0.33
CA ASP A 65 -11.95 0.40 -0.01
C ASP A 65 -11.34 -0.81 0.70
N ARG A 66 -11.95 -1.23 1.81
CA ARG A 66 -11.42 -2.33 2.62
C ARG A 66 -11.11 -3.51 1.70
N ALA A 67 -9.89 -4.03 1.84
CA ALA A 67 -9.46 -5.17 1.05
C ALA A 67 -10.51 -6.28 1.13
N VAL A 68 -10.89 -6.85 -0.02
CA VAL A 68 -11.88 -7.96 -0.10
C VAL A 68 -11.39 -9.21 0.64
N THR A 69 -10.11 -9.25 1.01
CA THR A 69 -9.49 -10.38 1.71
C THR A 69 -8.49 -9.86 2.73
N TRP A 70 -8.33 -10.61 3.82
CA TRP A 70 -7.17 -10.48 4.70
C TRP A 70 -5.90 -10.70 3.87
N ALA A 71 -4.92 -9.82 4.11
CA ALA A 71 -3.67 -9.79 3.38
C ALA A 71 -2.49 -9.72 4.33
N ARG A 72 -1.43 -10.46 4.00
CA ARG A 72 -0.13 -10.44 4.69
C ARG A 72 0.93 -9.74 3.86
N TYR A 73 0.70 -9.56 2.55
CA TYR A 73 1.65 -8.95 1.64
C TYR A 73 1.00 -7.82 0.85
N VAL A 74 1.74 -6.74 0.66
CA VAL A 74 1.38 -5.61 -0.20
C VAL A 74 2.42 -5.47 -1.29
N ARG A 75 1.97 -5.35 -2.53
CA ARG A 75 2.80 -5.02 -3.69
C ARG A 75 2.46 -3.62 -4.17
N LEU A 76 3.48 -2.77 -4.24
CA LEU A 76 3.38 -1.44 -4.85
C LEU A 76 4.08 -1.41 -6.21
N GLU A 77 3.36 -0.92 -7.21
CA GLU A 77 3.87 -0.65 -8.54
C GLU A 77 3.84 0.85 -8.81
N PHE A 78 5.02 1.43 -9.06
CA PHE A 78 5.17 2.83 -9.41
C PHE A 78 5.05 2.95 -10.92
N VAL A 79 3.93 3.52 -11.38
CA VAL A 79 3.59 3.58 -12.81
C VAL A 79 4.24 4.80 -13.46
N ASP A 80 4.14 5.95 -12.80
CA ASP A 80 4.74 7.19 -13.27
C ASP A 80 5.09 8.13 -12.10
N GLN A 81 5.80 9.21 -12.44
CA GLN A 81 6.36 10.17 -11.49
C GLN A 81 6.25 11.60 -12.00
N TYR A 82 6.27 12.55 -11.07
CA TYR A 82 6.54 13.96 -11.31
C TYR A 82 8.04 14.20 -11.42
N GLY A 83 8.42 15.11 -12.30
CA GLY A 83 9.81 15.48 -12.52
C GLY A 83 10.55 14.49 -13.43
N SER A 84 11.82 14.81 -13.68
CA SER A 84 12.71 14.05 -14.54
C SER A 84 14.05 13.79 -13.86
N GLN A 85 14.08 13.83 -12.52
CA GLN A 85 15.26 13.46 -11.76
C GLN A 85 15.50 11.96 -11.85
N TYR A 86 16.77 11.57 -11.71
CA TYR A 86 17.19 10.18 -11.85
C TYR A 86 16.55 9.24 -10.81
N PHE A 87 16.32 9.73 -9.58
CA PHE A 87 15.72 8.95 -8.51
C PHE A 87 14.28 9.38 -8.20
N CYS A 88 13.43 8.41 -7.89
CA CYS A 88 12.08 8.59 -7.34
C CYS A 88 11.94 7.73 -6.07
N PRO A 89 12.40 8.25 -4.91
CA PRO A 89 12.44 7.48 -3.68
C PRO A 89 11.05 7.36 -3.05
N LEU A 90 10.84 6.22 -2.41
CA LEU A 90 9.82 6.02 -1.38
C LEU A 90 10.53 6.08 -0.03
N SER A 91 10.36 7.19 0.70
CA SER A 91 11.05 7.40 1.99
C SER A 91 10.35 6.68 3.15
N ASN A 92 9.02 6.61 3.13
CA ASN A 92 8.27 5.89 4.15
C ASN A 92 7.00 5.27 3.58
N ILE A 93 6.68 4.08 4.09
CA ILE A 93 5.40 3.42 3.89
C ILE A 93 4.81 3.03 5.25
N ARG A 94 3.50 3.20 5.39
CA ARG A 94 2.71 2.62 6.47
C ARG A 94 1.47 1.97 5.89
N VAL A 95 1.10 0.83 6.44
CA VAL A 95 -0.08 0.07 6.05
C VAL A 95 -0.92 -0.12 7.30
N TYR A 96 -2.16 0.36 7.27
CA TYR A 96 -3.10 0.21 8.37
C TYR A 96 -4.29 -0.62 7.93
N GLY A 97 -4.90 -1.27 8.92
CA GLY A 97 -6.01 -2.17 8.73
C GLY A 97 -6.41 -2.83 10.03
N THR A 98 -7.44 -3.67 9.97
CA THR A 98 -7.96 -4.39 11.13
C THR A 98 -7.55 -5.87 11.07
N THR A 99 -7.07 -6.43 12.18
CA THR A 99 -6.79 -7.87 12.29
C THR A 99 -8.07 -8.70 12.41
N MET A 100 -8.01 -10.00 12.13
CA MET A 100 -9.16 -10.89 12.38
C MET A 100 -9.68 -10.80 13.81
N LEU A 101 -8.79 -10.81 14.81
CA LEU A 101 -9.18 -10.76 16.22
C LEU A 101 -9.93 -9.47 16.58
N GLU A 102 -9.52 -8.34 16.02
CA GLU A 102 -10.18 -7.05 16.24
C GLU A 102 -11.56 -6.99 15.59
N GLU A 103 -11.72 -7.56 14.39
CA GLU A 103 -13.03 -7.61 13.73
C GLU A 103 -14.01 -8.49 14.51
N TYR A 104 -13.59 -9.68 14.97
CA TYR A 104 -14.42 -10.54 15.82
C TYR A 104 -14.87 -9.87 17.13
N LYS A 105 -14.02 -9.01 17.71
CA LYS A 105 -14.40 -8.25 18.92
C LYS A 105 -15.42 -7.17 18.60
N ARG A 106 -15.28 -6.49 17.46
CA ARG A 106 -16.25 -5.46 17.01
C ARG A 106 -17.63 -6.04 16.74
N ASP A 107 -17.72 -7.25 16.18
CA ASP A 107 -19.01 -7.93 15.92
C ASP A 107 -19.69 -8.45 17.20
N ALA A 108 -18.95 -8.58 18.30
CA ALA A 108 -19.46 -9.10 19.57
C ALA A 108 -20.01 -8.00 20.50
N ASP A 109 -19.74 -6.73 20.22
CA ASP A 109 -20.23 -5.54 20.93
C ASP A 109 -21.51 -4.98 20.26
#